data_AF-A0A954HP29-F1
#
_entry.id   AF-A0A954HP29-F1
#
_cell.length_a   1.000
_cell.length_b   1.000
_cell.length_c   1.000
_cell.angle_alpha   90.00
_cell.angle_beta   90.00
_cell.angle_gamma   90.00
#
_symmetry.space_group_name_H-M   'P 1'
#
loop_
_entity.id
_entity.type
_entity.pdbx_description
1 polymer ?
#
loop_
_entity_poly.entity_id
_entity_poly.type
_entity_poly.pdbx_seq_one_letter_code
_entity_poly.pdbx_strand_id
1 'polypeptide(L)'
;MSTVPTSSRISELRRAIERTRQDAFLVEARVIRRVMRERHGFARLSTRIPHAEVLVVDADDVRAYSHPDELGLDSYQSLPDRVILVAQPEEHELDERPIQELLLQLWGRLFHGCIDLKHARRRHDGRLTRARVDERISLIGQVEFDEARAVLKSELRLVDTDSHVEAYCEFVAVYLHLLKFSPDLLPVWFPSLAEKKHLTDVFSLSVNADEVYAASRLYGAAEPDLVSGNLRDEERITRERQ
;
A
#
# COMPACT_ATOMS: atom_id res chain seq x y z
N MET A 1 -0.48 -34.63 -1.92
CA MET A 1 -1.27 -33.49 -2.44
C MET A 1 -0.42 -32.83 -3.51
N SER A 2 -0.91 -32.71 -4.74
CA SER A 2 -0.13 -32.10 -5.83
C SER A 2 0.03 -30.61 -5.51
N THR A 3 1.26 -30.16 -5.24
CA THR A 3 1.58 -28.76 -5.01
C THR A 3 1.35 -27.99 -6.31
N VAL A 4 0.46 -27.00 -6.29
CA VAL A 4 0.29 -26.11 -7.45
C VAL A 4 1.61 -25.35 -7.63
N PRO A 5 2.23 -25.35 -8.83
CA PRO A 5 3.50 -24.67 -9.04
C PRO A 5 3.40 -23.18 -8.71
N THR A 6 4.44 -22.60 -8.10
CA THR A 6 4.54 -21.17 -7.76
C THR A 6 4.22 -20.26 -8.95
N SER A 7 4.66 -20.63 -10.16
CA SER A 7 4.35 -19.91 -11.41
C SER A 7 2.85 -19.87 -11.74
N SER A 8 2.11 -20.95 -11.42
CA SER A 8 0.65 -21.01 -11.59
C SER A 8 -0.05 -20.10 -10.58
N ARG A 9 0.42 -20.06 -9.33
CA ARG A 9 -0.12 -19.18 -8.28
C ARG A 9 0.11 -17.71 -8.62
N ILE A 10 1.31 -17.33 -9.04
CA ILE A 10 1.61 -15.95 -9.49
C ILE A 10 0.70 -15.54 -10.68
N SER A 11 0.48 -16.44 -11.63
CA SER A 11 -0.42 -16.18 -12.76
C SER A 11 -1.86 -15.96 -12.31
N GLU A 12 -2.32 -16.67 -11.29
CA GLU A 12 -3.64 -16.46 -10.68
C GLU A 12 -3.75 -15.10 -9.99
N LEU A 13 -2.73 -14.72 -9.21
CA LEU A 13 -2.67 -13.42 -8.53
C LEU A 13 -2.62 -12.24 -9.53
N ARG A 14 -1.83 -12.39 -10.62
CA ARG A 14 -1.79 -11.40 -11.72
C ARG A 14 -3.17 -11.19 -12.33
N ARG A 15 -3.87 -12.28 -12.68
CA ARG A 15 -5.23 -12.23 -13.24
C ARG A 15 -6.23 -11.58 -12.29
N ALA A 16 -6.09 -11.80 -10.97
CA ALA A 16 -6.96 -11.18 -9.99
C ALA A 16 -6.79 -9.65 -9.98
N ILE A 17 -5.55 -9.15 -9.99
CA ILE A 17 -5.26 -7.71 -10.06
C ILE A 17 -5.77 -7.10 -11.37
N GLU A 18 -5.46 -7.73 -12.52
CA GLU A 18 -5.84 -7.23 -13.85
C GLU A 18 -7.36 -7.10 -14.00
N ARG A 19 -8.12 -8.07 -13.49
CA ARG A 19 -9.59 -8.03 -13.51
C ARG A 19 -10.17 -6.89 -12.67
N THR A 20 -9.48 -6.50 -11.60
CA THR A 20 -9.92 -5.41 -10.73
C THR A 20 -9.46 -4.05 -11.31
N ARG A 21 -8.24 -3.94 -11.82
CA ARG A 21 -7.66 -2.69 -12.34
C ARG A 21 -6.65 -2.93 -13.47
N GLN A 22 -6.82 -2.20 -14.57
CA GLN A 22 -5.89 -2.22 -15.72
C GLN A 22 -4.63 -1.35 -15.51
N ASP A 23 -4.63 -0.47 -14.50
CA ASP A 23 -3.49 0.38 -14.16
C ASP A 23 -2.65 -0.19 -13.00
N ALA A 24 -2.85 -1.45 -12.62
CA ALA A 24 -2.12 -2.11 -11.54
C ALA A 24 -1.43 -3.39 -12.02
N PHE A 25 -0.18 -3.59 -11.60
CA PHE A 25 0.67 -4.69 -12.07
C PHE A 25 1.35 -5.38 -10.88
N LEU A 26 1.23 -6.71 -10.82
CA LEU A 26 2.00 -7.53 -9.88
C LEU A 26 3.44 -7.61 -10.37
N VAL A 27 4.39 -7.29 -9.51
CA VAL A 27 5.83 -7.33 -9.83
C VAL A 27 6.62 -7.91 -8.67
N GLU A 28 7.84 -8.36 -8.94
CA GLU A 28 8.77 -8.69 -7.86
C GLU A 28 9.15 -7.44 -7.05
N ALA A 29 9.30 -7.56 -5.73
CA ALA A 29 9.68 -6.44 -4.87
C ALA A 29 11.01 -5.77 -5.29
N ARG A 30 11.92 -6.51 -5.96
CA ARG A 30 13.16 -5.94 -6.53
C ARG A 30 12.91 -4.92 -7.63
N VAL A 31 11.82 -5.04 -8.39
CA VAL A 31 11.43 -4.08 -9.43
C VAL A 31 11.07 -2.76 -8.79
N ILE A 32 10.20 -2.77 -7.77
CA ILE A 32 9.82 -1.57 -7.01
C ILE A 32 11.06 -0.90 -6.41
N ARG A 33 11.92 -1.69 -5.74
CA ARG A 33 13.17 -1.18 -5.15
C ARG A 33 14.11 -0.56 -6.17
N ARG A 34 14.16 -1.09 -7.39
CA ARG A 34 14.99 -0.56 -8.48
C ARG A 34 14.42 0.74 -9.00
N VAL A 35 13.12 0.78 -9.31
CA VAL A 35 12.43 1.99 -9.77
C VAL A 35 12.53 3.12 -8.74
N MET A 36 12.32 2.84 -7.45
CA MET A 36 12.48 3.84 -6.39
C MET A 36 13.92 4.38 -6.31
N ARG A 37 14.92 3.48 -6.43
CA ARG A 37 16.33 3.86 -6.39
C ARG A 37 16.72 4.82 -7.50
N GLU A 38 16.34 4.50 -8.73
CA GLU A 38 16.68 5.32 -9.88
C GLU A 38 15.93 6.66 -9.86
N ARG A 39 14.65 6.67 -9.45
CA ARG A 39 13.82 7.88 -9.42
C ARG A 39 14.29 8.92 -8.40
N HIS A 40 14.69 8.48 -7.22
CA HIS A 40 15.05 9.39 -6.12
C HIS A 40 16.56 9.65 -6.04
N GLY A 41 17.34 8.94 -6.86
CA GLY A 41 18.79 8.95 -6.80
C GLY A 41 19.32 8.22 -5.56
N PHE A 42 20.41 7.48 -5.72
CA PHE A 42 21.06 6.72 -4.65
C PHE A 42 21.38 7.56 -3.40
N ALA A 43 21.62 8.87 -3.56
CA ALA A 43 22.00 9.75 -2.46
C ALA A 43 20.84 10.11 -1.51
N ARG A 44 19.57 10.07 -1.97
CA ARG A 44 18.41 10.40 -1.13
C ARG A 44 17.85 9.18 -0.39
N LEU A 45 18.25 7.98 -0.77
CA LEU A 45 17.82 6.76 -0.11
C LEU A 45 18.89 6.31 0.88
N SER A 46 18.49 6.08 2.13
CA SER A 46 19.33 5.36 3.08
C SER A 46 19.65 3.95 2.57
N THR A 47 20.52 3.20 3.24
CA THR A 47 20.77 1.78 2.92
C THR A 47 19.52 0.90 2.95
N ARG A 48 18.39 1.41 3.47
CA ARG A 48 17.06 0.79 3.41
C ARG A 48 16.11 1.63 2.56
N ILE A 49 15.52 0.98 1.56
CA ILE A 49 14.56 1.59 0.64
C ILE A 49 13.20 1.62 1.33
N PRO A 50 12.53 2.78 1.38
CA PRO A 50 11.20 2.86 1.96
C PRO A 50 10.22 1.92 1.29
N HIS A 51 9.34 1.31 2.09
CA HIS A 51 8.16 0.52 1.71
C HIS A 51 8.13 -0.05 0.27
N ALA A 52 8.75 -1.21 0.06
CA ALA A 52 8.84 -1.85 -1.25
C ALA A 52 7.61 -2.69 -1.64
N GLU A 53 6.46 -2.46 -1.00
CA GLU A 53 5.25 -3.28 -1.19
C GLU A 53 4.29 -2.73 -2.25
N VAL A 54 4.24 -1.41 -2.42
CA VAL A 54 3.45 -0.75 -3.45
C VAL A 54 4.10 0.56 -3.88
N LEU A 55 4.01 0.88 -5.17
CA LEU A 55 4.56 2.11 -5.72
C LEU A 55 3.68 2.67 -6.83
N VAL A 56 3.34 3.95 -6.73
CA VAL A 56 2.72 4.70 -7.84
C VAL A 56 3.80 5.43 -8.64
N VAL A 57 3.86 5.13 -9.93
CA VAL A 57 4.94 5.57 -10.81
C VAL A 57 4.41 5.95 -12.19
N ASP A 58 5.09 6.90 -12.84
CA ASP A 58 4.77 7.37 -14.18
C ASP A 58 5.28 6.37 -15.24
N ALA A 59 4.60 6.29 -16.38
CA ALA A 59 4.91 5.33 -17.44
C ALA A 59 6.36 5.43 -17.93
N ASP A 60 6.91 6.65 -17.98
CA ASP A 60 8.28 6.90 -18.43
C ASP A 60 9.31 6.26 -17.49
N ASP A 61 9.11 6.39 -16.17
CA ASP A 61 9.96 5.76 -15.16
C ASP A 61 9.86 4.22 -15.23
N VAL A 62 8.67 3.67 -15.49
CA VAL A 62 8.49 2.22 -15.68
C VAL A 62 9.27 1.75 -16.91
N ARG A 63 9.13 2.45 -18.05
CA ARG A 63 9.84 2.12 -19.29
C ARG A 63 11.35 2.24 -19.16
N ALA A 64 11.83 3.18 -18.34
CA ALA A 64 13.25 3.41 -18.12
C ALA A 64 13.90 2.37 -17.20
N TYR A 65 13.16 1.87 -16.21
CA TYR A 65 13.74 1.10 -15.10
C TYR A 65 13.16 -0.31 -14.92
N SER A 66 12.37 -0.80 -15.88
CA SER A 66 11.87 -2.18 -15.89
C SER A 66 11.82 -2.77 -17.29
N HIS A 67 11.50 -4.06 -17.38
CA HIS A 67 11.10 -4.73 -18.61
C HIS A 67 9.60 -5.11 -18.61
N PRO A 68 8.96 -5.21 -19.79
CA PRO A 68 7.53 -5.57 -19.88
C PRO A 68 7.19 -6.89 -19.20
N ASP A 69 8.06 -7.89 -19.31
CA ASP A 69 7.89 -9.23 -18.74
C ASP A 69 7.84 -9.22 -17.20
N GLU A 70 8.58 -8.32 -16.55
CA GLU A 70 8.52 -8.11 -15.10
C GLU A 70 7.11 -7.67 -14.66
N LEU A 71 6.39 -6.93 -15.50
CA LEU A 71 5.00 -6.52 -15.32
C LEU A 71 4.00 -7.56 -15.86
N GLY A 72 4.47 -8.64 -16.48
CA GLY A 72 3.63 -9.66 -17.11
C GLY A 72 3.01 -9.19 -18.43
N LEU A 73 3.69 -8.28 -19.13
CA LEU A 73 3.28 -7.70 -20.40
C LEU A 73 4.19 -8.18 -21.52
N ASP A 74 3.64 -8.31 -22.73
CA ASP A 74 4.46 -8.55 -23.93
C ASP A 74 5.18 -7.27 -24.40
N SER A 75 4.56 -6.11 -24.17
CA SER A 75 5.12 -4.80 -24.50
C SER A 75 4.48 -3.69 -23.68
N TYR A 76 5.09 -2.50 -23.69
CA TYR A 76 4.55 -1.31 -23.02
C TYR A 76 3.56 -0.49 -23.86
N GLN A 77 3.07 -0.99 -25.01
CA GLN A 77 2.23 -0.19 -25.91
C GLN A 77 0.94 0.32 -25.26
N SER A 78 0.33 -0.49 -24.38
CA SER A 78 -0.91 -0.18 -23.66
C SER A 78 -0.70 0.27 -22.21
N LEU A 79 0.54 0.63 -21.83
CA LEU A 79 0.83 1.04 -20.45
C LEU A 79 0.20 2.41 -20.16
N PRO A 80 -0.67 2.55 -19.13
CA PRO A 80 -1.25 3.83 -18.74
C PRO A 80 -0.18 4.84 -18.27
N ASP A 81 -0.48 6.14 -18.39
CA ASP A 81 0.44 7.24 -18.02
C ASP A 81 0.99 7.14 -16.59
N ARG A 82 0.21 6.57 -15.67
CA ARG A 82 0.59 6.32 -14.29
C ARG A 82 0.02 4.98 -13.84
N VAL A 83 0.86 4.17 -13.22
CA VAL A 83 0.53 2.80 -12.82
C VAL A 83 0.83 2.56 -11.34
N ILE A 84 0.19 1.53 -10.79
CA ILE A 84 0.43 0.98 -9.46
C ILE A 84 1.24 -0.30 -9.63
N LEU A 85 2.47 -0.33 -9.12
CA LEU A 85 3.25 -1.54 -8.98
C LEU A 85 2.94 -2.15 -7.62
N VAL A 86 2.47 -3.40 -7.60
CA VAL A 86 2.15 -4.14 -6.38
C VAL A 86 3.17 -5.26 -6.22
N ALA A 87 3.87 -5.31 -5.09
CA ALA A 87 4.81 -6.37 -4.82
C ALA A 87 4.08 -7.71 -4.69
N GLN A 88 4.61 -8.74 -5.35
CA GLN A 88 4.19 -10.11 -5.14
C GLN A 88 4.48 -10.57 -3.69
N PRO A 89 3.73 -11.57 -3.18
CA PRO A 89 4.08 -12.23 -1.93
C PRO A 89 5.47 -12.87 -2.03
N GLU A 90 6.13 -13.05 -0.89
CA GLU A 90 7.42 -13.73 -0.85
C GLU A 90 7.27 -15.22 -1.20
N GLU A 91 8.37 -15.86 -1.62
CA GLU A 91 8.34 -17.27 -2.07
C GLU A 91 7.79 -18.20 -0.98
N HIS A 92 8.20 -18.00 0.27
CA HIS A 92 7.69 -18.79 1.41
C HIS A 92 6.17 -18.58 1.62
N GLU A 93 5.65 -17.36 1.41
CA GLU A 93 4.21 -17.10 1.49
C GLU A 93 3.44 -17.80 0.37
N LEU A 94 4.02 -17.84 -0.84
CA LEU A 94 3.45 -18.53 -2.00
C LEU A 94 3.42 -20.05 -1.83
N ASP A 95 4.23 -20.61 -0.94
CA ASP A 95 4.23 -22.05 -0.67
C ASP A 95 3.29 -22.41 0.48
N GLU A 96 3.22 -21.57 1.51
CA GLU A 96 2.57 -21.89 2.77
C GLU A 96 1.13 -21.38 2.87
N ARG A 97 0.83 -20.21 2.31
CA ARG A 97 -0.46 -19.54 2.57
C ARG A 97 -1.54 -19.97 1.58
N PRO A 98 -2.82 -20.08 2.00
CA PRO A 98 -3.95 -20.24 1.07
C PRO A 98 -4.05 -19.07 0.07
N ILE A 99 -4.56 -19.34 -1.14
CA ILE A 99 -4.67 -18.32 -2.18
C ILE A 99 -5.55 -17.14 -1.76
N GLN A 100 -6.60 -17.39 -0.99
CA GLN A 100 -7.54 -16.37 -0.50
C GLN A 100 -6.87 -15.38 0.46
N GLU A 101 -5.89 -15.85 1.24
CA GLU A 101 -5.11 -14.99 2.15
C GLU A 101 -4.08 -14.15 1.39
N LEU A 102 -3.44 -14.72 0.37
CA LEU A 102 -2.56 -13.96 -0.53
C LEU A 102 -3.34 -12.87 -1.28
N LEU A 103 -4.56 -13.18 -1.72
CA LEU A 103 -5.46 -12.20 -2.34
C LEU A 103 -5.86 -11.10 -1.34
N LEU A 104 -6.09 -11.42 -0.06
CA LEU A 104 -6.34 -10.41 0.97
C LEU A 104 -5.11 -9.49 1.21
N GLN A 105 -3.90 -10.06 1.28
CA GLN A 105 -2.66 -9.30 1.37
C GLN A 105 -2.48 -8.37 0.17
N LEU A 106 -2.67 -8.87 -1.05
CA LEU A 106 -2.58 -8.07 -2.27
C LEU A 106 -3.68 -7.02 -2.36
N TRP A 107 -4.88 -7.31 -1.86
CA TRP A 107 -5.95 -6.33 -1.75
C TRP A 107 -5.54 -5.17 -0.84
N GLY A 108 -4.97 -5.44 0.33
CA GLY A 108 -4.44 -4.40 1.22
C GLY A 108 -3.39 -3.51 0.54
N ARG A 109 -2.45 -4.12 -0.20
CA ARG A 109 -1.43 -3.39 -0.97
C ARG A 109 -2.05 -2.56 -2.10
N LEU A 110 -2.98 -3.14 -2.86
CA LEU A 110 -3.66 -2.45 -3.95
C LEU A 110 -4.53 -1.29 -3.44
N PHE A 111 -5.22 -1.46 -2.32
CA PHE A 111 -5.98 -0.42 -1.64
C PHE A 111 -5.10 0.78 -1.31
N HIS A 112 -3.94 0.53 -0.69
CA HIS A 112 -2.95 1.56 -0.39
C HIS A 112 -2.48 2.27 -1.68
N GLY A 113 -2.07 1.51 -2.70
CA GLY A 113 -1.66 2.08 -3.99
C GLY A 113 -2.76 2.90 -4.70
N CYS A 114 -4.03 2.55 -4.51
CA CYS A 114 -5.15 3.34 -5.04
C CYS A 114 -5.29 4.69 -4.32
N ILE A 115 -5.02 4.75 -3.02
CA ILE A 115 -4.96 5.99 -2.25
C ILE A 115 -3.82 6.87 -2.77
N ASP A 116 -2.63 6.30 -2.92
CA ASP A 116 -1.46 6.99 -3.47
C ASP A 116 -1.72 7.55 -4.87
N LEU A 117 -2.38 6.76 -5.72
CA LEU A 117 -2.72 7.17 -7.08
C LEU A 117 -3.71 8.34 -7.08
N LYS A 118 -4.71 8.32 -6.19
CA LYS A 118 -5.63 9.45 -6.01
C LYS A 118 -4.89 10.69 -5.50
N HIS A 119 -3.96 10.56 -4.56
CA HIS A 119 -3.13 11.68 -4.09
C HIS A 119 -2.22 12.23 -5.19
N ALA A 120 -1.56 11.36 -5.94
CA ALA A 120 -0.70 11.73 -7.05
C ALA A 120 -1.46 12.51 -8.15
N ARG A 121 -2.65 12.02 -8.54
CA ARG A 121 -3.53 12.72 -9.49
C ARG A 121 -3.98 14.07 -8.95
N ARG A 122 -4.42 14.14 -7.69
CA ARG A 122 -4.80 15.42 -7.06
C ARG A 122 -3.65 16.41 -6.96
N ARG A 123 -2.41 15.95 -6.74
CA ARG A 123 -1.22 16.81 -6.77
C ARG A 123 -0.95 17.34 -8.16
N HIS A 124 -0.95 16.46 -9.16
CA HIS A 124 -0.77 16.82 -10.57
C HIS A 124 -1.79 17.88 -11.00
N ASP A 125 -3.06 17.71 -10.61
CA ASP A 125 -4.16 18.62 -10.97
C ASP A 125 -4.23 19.89 -10.09
N GLY A 126 -3.24 20.12 -9.20
CA GLY A 126 -3.23 21.27 -8.28
C GLY A 126 -4.33 21.25 -7.21
N ARG A 127 -5.00 20.12 -7.00
CA ARG A 127 -6.06 19.92 -5.98
C ARG A 127 -5.51 19.58 -4.59
N LEU A 128 -4.28 19.07 -4.52
CA LEU A 128 -3.55 18.79 -3.28
C LEU A 128 -2.23 19.59 -3.26
N THR A 129 -2.33 20.88 -2.99
CA THR A 129 -1.17 21.78 -2.85
C THR A 129 -0.61 21.72 -1.44
N ARG A 130 0.61 22.25 -1.24
CA ARG A 130 1.23 22.39 0.09
C ARG A 130 0.31 23.13 1.07
N ALA A 131 -0.23 24.29 0.66
CA ALA A 131 -1.14 25.07 1.51
C ALA A 131 -2.37 24.26 1.96
N ARG A 132 -2.97 23.47 1.06
CA ARG A 132 -4.09 22.59 1.41
C ARG A 132 -3.70 21.39 2.26
N VAL A 133 -2.43 20.97 2.23
CA VAL A 133 -1.91 19.96 3.17
C VAL A 133 -1.76 20.59 4.55
N ASP A 134 -1.18 21.80 4.63
CA ASP A 134 -1.01 22.53 5.89
C ASP A 134 -2.38 22.83 6.57
N GLU A 135 -3.40 23.19 5.79
CA GLU A 135 -4.79 23.33 6.27
C GLU A 135 -5.32 22.02 6.91
N ARG A 136 -5.05 20.87 6.28
CA ARG A 136 -5.50 19.57 6.80
C ARG A 136 -4.72 19.12 8.02
N ILE A 137 -3.41 19.38 8.05
CA ILE A 137 -2.57 19.17 9.24
C ILE A 137 -3.12 20.01 10.39
N SER A 138 -3.54 21.25 10.13
CA SER A 138 -4.16 22.11 11.15
C SER A 138 -5.47 21.53 11.69
N LEU A 139 -6.26 20.86 10.85
CA LEU A 139 -7.49 20.16 11.27
C LEU A 139 -7.23 18.86 12.07
N ILE A 140 -6.12 18.17 11.77
CA ILE A 140 -5.68 16.97 12.51
C ILE A 140 -5.10 17.36 13.87
N GLY A 141 -4.40 18.49 13.92
CA GLY A 141 -3.57 18.92 15.03
C GLY A 141 -2.09 18.66 14.75
N GLN A 142 -1.25 19.63 15.13
CA GLN A 142 0.18 19.59 14.84
C GLN A 142 0.88 18.46 15.61
N VAL A 143 0.51 18.26 16.88
CA VAL A 143 1.12 17.23 17.75
C VAL A 143 0.81 15.83 17.20
N GLU A 144 -0.43 15.62 16.80
CA GLU A 144 -0.95 14.40 16.21
C GLU A 144 -0.26 14.07 14.90
N PHE A 145 -0.10 15.07 14.04
CA PHE A 145 0.60 14.90 12.78
C PHE A 145 2.11 14.65 12.97
N ASP A 146 2.74 15.30 13.95
CA ASP A 146 4.15 15.09 14.25
C ASP A 146 4.41 13.68 14.83
N GLU A 147 3.50 13.14 15.64
CA GLU A 147 3.52 11.73 16.05
C GLU A 147 3.43 10.80 14.84
N ALA A 148 2.43 11.00 13.98
CA ALA A 148 2.25 10.18 12.79
C ALA A 148 3.50 10.21 11.89
N ARG A 149 4.07 11.40 11.66
CA ARG A 149 5.30 11.56 10.88
C ARG A 149 6.50 10.87 11.54
N ALA A 150 6.62 10.91 12.87
CA ALA A 150 7.67 10.21 13.59
C ALA A 150 7.59 8.70 13.41
N VAL A 151 6.39 8.13 13.49
CA VAL A 151 6.12 6.71 13.24
C VAL A 151 6.46 6.33 11.80
N LEU A 152 5.99 7.10 10.81
CA LEU A 152 6.32 6.83 9.40
C LEU A 152 7.82 6.90 9.12
N LYS A 153 8.55 7.77 9.83
CA LYS A 153 10.01 7.85 9.73
C LYS A 153 10.68 6.62 10.34
N SER A 154 10.25 6.15 11.51
CA SER A 154 10.84 4.96 12.15
C SER A 154 10.57 3.69 11.35
N GLU A 155 9.39 3.61 10.74
CA GLU A 155 8.94 2.50 9.88
C GLU A 155 9.48 2.58 8.45
N LEU A 156 10.37 3.55 8.17
CA LEU A 156 10.99 3.75 6.85
C LEU A 156 9.94 3.84 5.73
N ARG A 157 8.89 4.64 5.96
CA ARG A 157 7.79 4.85 5.02
C ARG A 157 7.99 6.08 4.13
N LEU A 158 8.94 6.95 4.46
CA LEU A 158 9.17 8.22 3.77
C LEU A 158 10.52 8.22 3.04
N VAL A 159 10.51 8.69 1.79
CA VAL A 159 11.70 9.00 1.00
C VAL A 159 12.26 10.36 1.40
N ASP A 160 11.45 11.41 1.36
CA ASP A 160 11.81 12.72 1.88
C ASP A 160 11.21 12.90 3.28
N THR A 161 12.01 12.63 4.32
CA THR A 161 11.54 12.71 5.70
C THR A 161 11.14 14.11 6.13
N ASP A 162 11.53 15.15 5.38
CA ASP A 162 11.22 16.55 5.65
C ASP A 162 9.99 17.05 4.89
N SER A 163 9.48 16.27 3.95
CA SER A 163 8.28 16.61 3.17
C SER A 163 7.00 16.35 3.97
N HIS A 164 6.35 17.43 4.43
CA HIS A 164 5.01 17.35 5.02
C HIS A 164 3.96 16.82 4.04
N VAL A 165 4.11 17.10 2.75
CA VAL A 165 3.17 16.61 1.72
C VAL A 165 3.25 15.10 1.59
N GLU A 166 4.46 14.55 1.57
CA GLU A 166 4.68 13.09 1.52
C GLU A 166 4.19 12.44 2.81
N ALA A 167 4.62 12.95 3.97
CA ALA A 167 4.19 12.44 5.27
C ALA A 167 2.67 12.47 5.45
N TYR A 168 1.99 13.53 4.99
CA TYR A 168 0.54 13.59 5.02
C TYR A 168 -0.13 12.54 4.12
N CYS A 169 0.33 12.38 2.87
CA CYS A 169 -0.26 11.40 1.96
C CYS A 169 -0.07 9.97 2.48
N GLU A 170 1.14 9.64 2.93
CA GLU A 170 1.46 8.32 3.50
C GLU A 170 0.68 8.08 4.79
N PHE A 171 0.55 9.09 5.65
CA PHE A 171 -0.24 8.98 6.88
C PHE A 171 -1.70 8.63 6.58
N VAL A 172 -2.32 9.31 5.60
CA VAL A 172 -3.69 8.98 5.16
C VAL A 172 -3.77 7.55 4.65
N ALA A 173 -2.82 7.13 3.81
CA ALA A 173 -2.80 5.79 3.23
C ALA A 173 -2.63 4.70 4.29
N VAL A 174 -1.68 4.85 5.22
CA VAL A 174 -1.43 3.89 6.31
C VAL A 174 -2.60 3.86 7.30
N TYR A 175 -3.09 5.02 7.75
CA TYR A 175 -4.20 5.06 8.70
C TYR A 175 -5.45 4.38 8.13
N LEU A 176 -5.84 4.71 6.89
CA LEU A 176 -7.01 4.10 6.25
C LEU A 176 -6.79 2.61 5.96
N HIS A 177 -5.56 2.20 5.63
CA HIS A 177 -5.23 0.79 5.44
C HIS A 177 -5.40 0.03 6.75
N LEU A 178 -4.81 0.50 7.85
CA LEU A 178 -4.96 -0.12 9.17
C LEU A 178 -6.43 -0.19 9.57
N LEU A 179 -7.18 0.91 9.42
CA LEU A 179 -8.60 0.94 9.74
C LEU A 179 -9.42 -0.12 8.98
N LYS A 180 -9.05 -0.46 7.74
CA LYS A 180 -9.77 -1.42 6.89
C LYS A 180 -9.29 -2.86 7.01
N PHE A 181 -8.00 -3.06 7.24
CA PHE A 181 -7.38 -4.39 7.14
C PHE A 181 -6.83 -4.91 8.47
N SER A 182 -6.53 -4.03 9.43
CA SER A 182 -5.91 -4.39 10.71
C SER A 182 -6.18 -3.31 11.78
N PRO A 183 -7.45 -3.10 12.16
CA PRO A 183 -7.83 -1.99 13.04
C PRO A 183 -7.21 -2.10 14.44
N ASP A 184 -6.85 -3.32 14.85
CA ASP A 184 -6.17 -3.62 16.11
C ASP A 184 -4.71 -3.15 16.14
N LEU A 185 -4.09 -2.93 14.98
CA LEU A 185 -2.76 -2.33 14.87
C LEU A 185 -2.80 -0.80 14.90
N LEU A 186 -3.98 -0.18 14.75
CA LEU A 186 -4.11 1.28 14.78
C LEU A 186 -3.59 1.90 16.08
N PRO A 187 -3.93 1.38 17.29
CA PRO A 187 -3.37 1.89 18.55
C PRO A 187 -1.90 1.53 18.76
N VAL A 188 -1.38 0.53 18.05
CA VAL A 188 0.05 0.15 18.09
C VAL A 188 0.87 1.15 17.29
N TRP A 189 0.39 1.53 16.11
CA TRP A 189 1.05 2.48 15.22
C TRP A 189 0.85 3.93 15.64
N PHE A 190 -0.38 4.31 16.01
CA PHE A 190 -0.74 5.69 16.33
C PHE A 190 -1.51 5.76 17.66
N PRO A 191 -0.82 5.56 18.81
CA PRO A 191 -1.45 5.50 20.11
C PRO A 191 -2.35 6.71 20.44
N SER A 192 -1.94 7.94 20.09
CA SER A 192 -2.76 9.13 20.40
C SER A 192 -3.91 9.37 19.42
N LEU A 193 -3.94 8.64 18.30
CA LEU A 193 -4.85 8.88 17.18
C LEU A 193 -5.97 7.84 17.09
N ALA A 194 -5.80 6.67 17.72
CA ALA A 194 -6.73 5.54 17.56
C ALA A 194 -8.19 5.84 17.93
N GLU A 195 -8.43 6.73 18.91
CA GLU A 195 -9.77 7.10 19.35
C GLU A 195 -10.35 8.35 18.64
N LYS A 196 -9.57 8.97 17.74
CA LYS A 196 -9.92 10.26 17.13
C LYS A 196 -10.79 10.07 15.89
N LYS A 197 -12.10 9.89 16.12
CA LYS A 197 -13.10 9.71 15.07
C LYS A 197 -13.14 10.84 14.02
N HIS A 198 -12.76 12.07 14.36
CA HIS A 198 -12.75 13.18 13.41
C HIS A 198 -11.69 13.02 12.29
N LEU A 199 -10.67 12.16 12.48
CA LEU A 199 -9.63 11.97 11.48
C LEU A 199 -10.19 11.42 10.17
N THR A 200 -11.14 10.50 10.23
CA THR A 200 -11.80 9.97 9.02
C THR A 200 -12.55 11.07 8.26
N ASP A 201 -13.14 12.03 8.97
CA ASP A 201 -13.81 13.18 8.35
C ASP A 201 -12.80 14.07 7.63
N VAL A 202 -11.65 14.35 8.26
CA VAL A 202 -10.56 15.13 7.62
C VAL A 202 -10.00 14.40 6.40
N PHE A 203 -9.79 13.08 6.49
CA PHE A 203 -9.27 12.28 5.37
C PHE A 203 -10.27 12.19 4.21
N SER A 204 -11.57 12.22 4.49
CA SER A 204 -12.62 12.22 3.46
C SER A 204 -12.53 13.43 2.49
N LEU A 205 -11.94 14.55 2.95
CA LEU A 205 -11.64 15.71 2.10
C LEU A 205 -10.61 15.40 1.00
N SER A 206 -9.81 14.36 1.22
CA SER A 206 -8.74 13.90 0.31
C SER A 206 -9.13 12.64 -0.44
N VAL A 207 -9.74 11.65 0.21
CA VAL A 207 -10.04 10.35 -0.38
C VAL A 207 -11.31 9.76 0.25
N ASN A 208 -12.23 9.27 -0.59
CA ASN A 208 -13.32 8.40 -0.12
C ASN A 208 -12.79 6.98 0.06
N ALA A 209 -12.52 6.60 1.32
CA ALA A 209 -11.91 5.31 1.65
C ALA A 209 -12.83 4.12 1.31
N ASP A 210 -14.13 4.25 1.49
CA ASP A 210 -15.10 3.18 1.21
C ASP A 210 -15.21 2.89 -0.28
N GLU A 211 -15.22 3.94 -1.12
CA GLU A 211 -15.18 3.80 -2.57
C GLU A 211 -13.90 3.10 -3.03
N VAL A 212 -12.74 3.48 -2.46
CA VAL A 212 -11.46 2.84 -2.79
C VAL A 212 -11.44 1.38 -2.33
N TYR A 213 -11.95 1.10 -1.13
CA TYR A 213 -12.01 -0.26 -0.58
C TYR A 213 -12.85 -1.19 -1.47
N ALA A 214 -14.05 -0.75 -1.86
CA ALA A 214 -14.91 -1.50 -2.76
C ALA A 214 -14.29 -1.68 -4.14
N ALA A 215 -13.71 -0.62 -4.72
CA ALA A 215 -13.14 -0.65 -6.07
C ALA A 215 -11.81 -1.40 -6.19
N SER A 216 -11.10 -1.62 -5.07
CA SER A 216 -9.82 -2.35 -5.02
C SER A 216 -9.97 -3.82 -4.62
N ARG A 217 -11.19 -4.27 -4.28
CA ARG A 217 -11.43 -5.63 -3.83
C ARG A 217 -11.08 -6.66 -4.90
N LEU A 218 -10.23 -7.61 -4.54
CA LEU A 218 -9.86 -8.73 -5.41
C LEU A 218 -10.90 -9.85 -5.30
N TYR A 219 -11.34 -10.38 -6.44
CA TYR A 219 -12.28 -11.49 -6.46
C TYR A 219 -11.66 -12.72 -5.78
N GLY A 220 -12.39 -13.31 -4.83
CA GLY A 220 -11.92 -14.48 -4.07
C GLY A 220 -10.99 -14.17 -2.90
N ALA A 221 -10.68 -12.90 -2.63
CA ALA A 221 -10.00 -12.51 -1.40
C ALA A 221 -10.86 -12.88 -0.17
N ALA A 222 -10.20 -13.35 0.89
CA ALA A 222 -10.82 -13.45 2.21
C ALA A 222 -11.28 -12.06 2.69
N GLU A 223 -12.23 -12.02 3.62
CA GLU A 223 -12.56 -10.78 4.32
C GLU A 223 -11.43 -10.47 5.32
N PRO A 224 -11.09 -9.19 5.54
CA PRO A 224 -10.17 -8.84 6.61
C PRO A 224 -10.73 -9.31 7.95
N ASP A 225 -9.89 -9.99 8.73
CA ASP A 225 -10.23 -10.32 10.09
C ASP A 225 -10.06 -9.08 10.97
N LEU A 226 -11.18 -8.51 11.40
CA LEU A 226 -11.24 -7.30 12.21
C LEU A 226 -11.20 -7.59 13.73
N VAL A 227 -11.01 -8.86 14.11
CA VAL A 227 -10.88 -9.27 15.52
C VAL A 227 -9.46 -9.00 16.02
N SER A 228 -9.34 -8.46 17.25
CA SER A 228 -8.06 -8.04 17.84
C SER A 228 -6.99 -9.14 17.85
N GLY A 229 -5.74 -8.79 17.53
CA GLY A 229 -4.54 -9.66 17.56
C GLY A 229 -4.37 -10.48 18.83
N ASN A 230 -4.73 -9.92 19.99
CA ASN A 230 -4.67 -10.63 21.27
C ASN A 230 -5.58 -11.87 21.32
N LEU A 231 -6.75 -11.83 20.68
CA LEU A 231 -7.67 -12.99 20.60
C LEU A 231 -7.15 -14.04 19.59
N ARG A 232 -6.45 -13.58 18.54
CA ARG A 232 -5.84 -14.45 17.51
C ARG A 232 -4.66 -15.26 18.06
N ASP A 233 -3.80 -14.64 18.87
CA ASP A 233 -2.68 -15.33 19.52
C ASP A 233 -3.17 -16.37 20.55
N GLU A 234 -4.21 -16.05 21.33
CA GLU A 234 -4.83 -17.00 22.27
C GLU A 234 -5.49 -18.19 21.54
N GLU A 235 -6.21 -17.95 20.44
CA GLU A 235 -6.81 -19.02 19.64
C GLU A 235 -5.77 -19.89 18.94
N ARG A 236 -4.67 -19.30 18.42
CA ARG A 236 -3.57 -20.06 17.82
C ARG A 236 -2.86 -20.93 18.85
N ILE A 237 -2.52 -20.38 20.01
CA ILE A 237 -1.93 -21.13 21.13
C ILE A 237 -2.86 -22.25 21.62
N THR A 238 -4.18 -22.02 21.60
CA THR A 238 -5.16 -23.04 22.01
C THR A 238 -5.29 -24.18 20.99
N ARG A 239 -5.20 -23.87 19.68
CA ARG A 239 -5.22 -24.87 18.60
C ARG A 239 -3.91 -25.67 18.49
N GLU A 240 -2.77 -25.07 18.81
CA GLU A 240 -1.47 -25.77 18.86
C GLU A 240 -1.30 -26.67 20.09
N ARG A 241 -2.19 -26.54 21.09
CA ARG A 241 -2.21 -27.34 22.32
C ARG A 241 -3.19 -28.52 22.30
N GLN A 242 -3.94 -28.71 21.21
CA GLN A 242 -4.86 -29.84 20.98
C GLN A 242 -4.30 -30.79 19.94
#